data_AF-A0A1X7FZC0-F1
#
_entry.id   AF-A0A1X7FZC0-F1
#
_cell.length_a   1.000
_cell.length_b   1.000
_cell.length_c   1.000
_cell.angle_alpha   90.00
_cell.angle_beta   90.00
_cell.angle_gamma   90.00
#
_symmetry.space_group_name_H-M   'P 1'
#
loop_
_entity.id
_entity.type
_entity.pdbx_description
1 polymer ?
#
loop_
_entity_poly.entity_id
_entity_poly.type
_entity_poly.pdbx_seq_one_letter_code
_entity_poly.pdbx_strand_id
1 'polypeptide(L)' 'MSAEAVPSPCILVCTLEADVCLGCGRTLGEIGEWSSASPARQRAIVAAAAARREARRPPPPVR' A
#
# COMPACT_ATOMS: atom_id res chain seq x y z
N MET A 1 -25.11 7.98 -4.50
CA MET A 1 -23.92 7.81 -5.39
C MET A 1 -22.93 6.94 -4.64
N SER A 2 -22.99 5.62 -4.80
CA SER A 2 -22.03 4.70 -4.18
C SER A 2 -20.98 4.38 -5.23
N ALA A 3 -20.08 5.33 -5.46
CA ALA A 3 -18.84 5.02 -6.18
C ALA A 3 -18.06 4.10 -5.25
N GLU A 4 -17.91 2.83 -5.65
CA GLU A 4 -17.22 1.77 -4.93
C GLU A 4 -15.87 2.29 -4.39
N ALA A 5 -15.84 2.71 -3.13
CA ALA A 5 -14.67 3.31 -2.53
C ALA A 5 -13.63 2.21 -2.34
N VAL A 6 -12.47 2.35 -2.98
CA VAL A 6 -11.37 1.39 -2.79
C VAL A 6 -10.80 1.63 -1.39
N PRO A 7 -10.81 0.61 -0.50
CA PRO A 7 -10.26 0.78 0.83
C PRO A 7 -8.76 1.07 0.75
N SER A 8 -8.31 2.08 1.50
CA SER A 8 -6.88 2.40 1.60
C SER A 8 -6.15 1.26 2.32
N PRO A 9 -4.95 0.84 1.86
CA PRO A 9 -4.16 -0.18 2.54
C PRO A 9 -3.37 0.38 3.73
N CYS A 10 -3.65 1.63 4.14
CA CYS A 10 -2.96 2.31 5.23
C CYS A 10 -3.33 1.70 6.58
N ILE A 11 -2.32 1.31 7.35
CA ILE A 11 -2.49 0.79 8.72
C ILE A 11 -2.21 1.86 9.79
N LEU A 12 -2.13 3.14 9.39
CA LEU A 12 -1.80 4.28 10.27
C LEU A 12 -0.43 4.17 10.97
N VAL A 13 0.47 3.33 10.46
CA VAL A 13 1.86 3.24 10.87
C VAL A 13 2.73 3.66 9.69
N CYS A 14 3.32 4.86 9.79
CA CYS A 14 4.17 5.42 8.75
C CYS A 14 5.64 5.25 9.12
N THR A 15 6.35 4.46 8.32
CA THR A 15 7.81 4.28 8.42
C THR A 15 8.30 4.13 7.00
N LEU A 16 9.13 5.06 6.52
CA LEU A 16 9.62 5.07 5.14
C LEU A 16 11.03 4.50 5.07
N GLU A 17 11.26 3.63 4.09
CA GLU A 17 12.58 3.15 3.70
C GLU A 17 12.67 3.20 2.17
N ALA A 18 13.65 3.93 1.62
CA ALA A 18 13.81 4.13 0.17
C ALA A 18 12.48 4.49 -0.54
N ASP A 19 11.77 5.49 -0.01
CA ASP A 19 10.46 5.95 -0.48
C ASP A 19 9.31 4.94 -0.39
N VAL A 20 9.49 3.79 0.27
CA VAL A 20 8.43 2.80 0.50
C VAL A 20 8.02 2.80 1.97
N CYS A 21 6.72 2.93 2.22
CA CYS A 21 6.16 2.77 3.56
C CYS A 21 6.20 1.29 3.95
N LEU A 22 6.93 0.98 5.02
CA LEU A 22 7.08 -0.37 5.56
C LEU A 22 5.76 -0.91 6.10
N GLY A 23 4.94 -0.05 6.72
CA GLY A 23 3.64 -0.42 7.28
C GLY A 23 2.62 -0.83 6.22
N CYS A 24 2.33 0.07 5.27
CA CYS A 24 1.28 -0.12 4.27
C CYS A 24 1.77 -0.59 2.89
N GLY A 25 3.08 -0.56 2.61
CA GLY A 25 3.67 -1.04 1.36
C GLY A 25 3.66 -0.06 0.19
N ARG A 26 3.00 1.09 0.34
CA ARG A 26 2.89 2.11 -0.70
C ARG A 26 4.19 2.90 -0.82
N THR A 27 4.50 3.38 -2.02
CA THR A 27 5.56 4.37 -2.22
C THR A 27 5.10 5.77 -1.80
N LEU A 28 6.04 6.70 -1.58
CA LEU A 28 5.75 8.09 -1.27
C LEU A 28 4.94 8.77 -2.39
N GLY A 29 5.26 8.48 -3.66
CA GLY A 29 4.47 8.94 -4.81
C GLY A 29 3.04 8.40 -4.81
N GLU A 30 2.87 7.11 -4.50
CA GLU A 30 1.55 6.48 -4.37
C GLU A 30 0.73 7.07 -3.22
N ILE A 31 1.38 7.49 -2.13
CA ILE A 31 0.72 8.17 -0.99
C ILE A 31 0.22 9.55 -1.44
N GLY A 32 1.05 10.32 -2.14
CA GLY A 32 0.70 11.65 -2.64
C GLY A 32 -0.42 11.64 -3.68
N GLU A 33 -0.44 10.66 -4.60
CA GLU A 33 -1.45 10.62 -5.67
C GLU A 33 -2.81 10.04 -5.24
N TRP A 34 -2.92 9.44 -4.04
CA TRP A 34 -4.07 8.62 -3.65
C TRP A 34 -5.43 9.30 -3.78
N SER A 35 -5.55 10.53 -3.29
CA SER A 35 -6.79 11.30 -3.25
C SER A 35 -7.26 11.71 -4.65
N SER A 36 -6.31 11.86 -5.58
CA SER A 36 -6.56 12.16 -7.00
C SER A 36 -6.63 10.91 -7.90
N ALA A 37 -6.26 9.74 -7.37
CA ALA A 37 -6.19 8.51 -8.15
C ALA A 37 -7.59 8.00 -8.51
N SER A 38 -7.77 7.55 -9.75
CA SER A 38 -8.99 6.85 -10.17
C SER A 38 -9.17 5.54 -9.39
N PRO A 39 -10.41 5.00 -9.24
CA PRO A 39 -10.62 3.73 -8.56
C PRO A 39 -9.79 2.57 -9.15
N ALA A 40 -9.56 2.55 -10.46
CA ALA A 40 -8.68 1.58 -11.11
C ALA A 40 -7.22 1.74 -10.64
N ARG A 41 -6.72 2.98 -10.56
CA ARG A 41 -5.38 3.27 -10.05
C ARG A 41 -5.25 2.93 -8.57
N GLN A 42 -6.26 3.26 -7.76
CA GLN A 42 -6.30 2.91 -6.34
C GLN A 42 -6.19 1.40 -6.12
N ARG A 43 -6.92 0.58 -6.88
CA ARG A 43 -6.81 -0.89 -6.81
C ARG A 43 -5.41 -1.38 -7.20
N ALA A 44 -4.81 -0.80 -8.24
CA ALA A 44 -3.44 -1.14 -8.64
C ALA A 44 -2.42 -0.81 -7.55
N ILE A 45 -2.55 0.35 -6.89
CA ILE A 45 -1.71 0.75 -5.76
C ILE A 45 -1.86 -0.24 -4.60
N VAL A 46 -3.09 -0.62 -4.24
CA VAL A 46 -3.36 -1.59 -3.17
C VAL A 46 -2.69 -2.94 -3.46
N ALA A 47 -2.84 -3.45 -4.69
CA ALA A 47 -2.24 -4.71 -5.09
C ALA A 47 -0.70 -4.66 -5.05
N ALA A 48 -0.11 -3.59 -5.59
CA ALA A 48 1.34 -3.40 -5.58
C ALA A 48 1.90 -3.25 -4.16
N ALA A 49 1.20 -2.50 -3.30
CA ALA A 49 1.57 -2.32 -1.91
C ALA A 49 1.51 -3.64 -1.12
N ALA A 50 0.47 -4.46 -1.35
CA ALA A 50 0.37 -5.79 -0.75
C ALA A 50 1.53 -6.71 -1.19
N ALA A 51 1.84 -6.75 -2.49
CA ALA A 51 2.97 -7.53 -3.02
C ALA A 51 4.32 -7.09 -2.41
N ARG A 52 4.55 -5.78 -2.27
CA ARG A 52 5.74 -5.23 -1.62
C ARG A 52 5.85 -5.63 -0.14
N ARG A 53 4.73 -5.63 0.60
CA ARG A 53 4.70 -6.08 2.00
C ARG A 53 5.00 -7.56 2.13
N GLU A 54 4.42 -8.37 1.25
CA GLU A 54 4.64 -9.81 1.19
C GLU A 54 6.12 -10.12 0.94
N ALA A 55 6.72 -9.50 -0.08
CA ALA A 55 8.12 -9.70 -0.44
C ALA A 55 9.11 -9.30 0.68
N ARG A 56 8.73 -8.36 1.55
CA ARG A 56 9.54 -7.95 2.71
C ARG A 56 9.29 -8.79 3.96
N ARG A 57 8.18 -9.54 4.03
CA ARG A 57 7.87 -10.31 5.22
C ARG A 57 8.96 -11.38 5.38
N PRO A 58 9.68 -11.42 6.50
CA PRO A 58 10.62 -12.50 6.74
C PRO A 58 9.86 -13.84 6.76
N PRO A 59 10.49 -14.94 6.30
CA PRO A 59 9.86 -16.25 6.40
C PRO A 59 9.47 -16.53 7.85
N PRO A 60 8.33 -17.20 8.10
CA PRO A 60 7.97 -17.58 9.45
C PRO A 60 9.10 -18.43 10.06
N PRO A 61 9.40 -18.29 11.36
CA PRO A 61 10.42 -19.11 11.99
C PRO A 61 10.05 -20.59 11.84
N VAL A 62 10.92 -21.36 11.21
CA VAL A 62 10.84 -22.82 11.21
C VAL A 62 11.20 -23.31 12.62
N ARG A 63 10.25 -23.99 13.26
CA ARG A 63 10.45 -24.63 14.57
C ARG A 63 11.28 -25.89 14.44
#